data_AF-A0A9W7FD81-F1
#
_entry.id   AF-A0A9W7FD81-F1
#
_cell.length_a   1.000
_cell.length_b   1.000
_cell.length_c   1.000
_cell.angle_alpha   90.00
_cell.angle_beta   90.00
_cell.angle_gamma   90.00
#
_symmetry.space_group_name_H-M   'P 1'
#
loop_
_entity.id
_entity.type
_entity.pdbx_description
1 polymer ?
#
loop_
_entity_poly.entity_id
_entity_poly.type
_entity_poly.pdbx_seq_one_letter_code
_entity_poly.pdbx_strand_id
1 'polypeptide(L)'
;MLSFESWGHHDEAQHLKYYMHLSSTSAPIISTSSSITSSASASSPSASSASPPLDLEAIEKRISELEAKQLKSPQTPGRRGVADPNVRRVYDAVKSNKQYSSVWKWVPKDYYKWDLPKRASQLNCTVPQLCKGMLMENKSWKDTSSPKLNARFYLVVVQYCSSIDAKRLESEVRTLLPAKERLGAKDYSFSVAKESDSDSLTGFKHNSVSPLGMLTDIPVIVDRAISELERPFFYMGGGHVDLKLGMSVMDFLKGGATFVLDIGVGGK
;
A
#
# COMPACT_ATOMS: atom_id res chain seq x y z
N MET A 1 -5.31 -28.77 -42.42
CA MET A 1 -6.47 -29.60 -42.00
C MET A 1 -6.03 -30.28 -40.72
N LEU A 2 -6.74 -30.02 -39.60
CA LEU A 2 -6.58 -30.58 -38.24
C LEU A 2 -5.31 -30.14 -37.48
N SER A 3 -5.32 -29.79 -36.18
CA SER A 3 -6.40 -29.61 -35.20
C SER A 3 -5.89 -28.78 -34.02
N PHE A 4 -6.79 -27.95 -33.51
CA PHE A 4 -6.81 -27.28 -32.22
C PHE A 4 -6.92 -28.34 -31.09
N GLU A 5 -6.19 -28.16 -29.97
CA GLU A 5 -6.58 -28.44 -28.57
C GLU A 5 -5.38 -28.77 -27.68
N SER A 6 -5.07 -27.86 -26.74
CA SER A 6 -5.01 -28.12 -25.29
C SER A 6 -4.21 -27.00 -24.61
N TRP A 7 -4.89 -25.91 -24.24
CA TRP A 7 -4.40 -25.02 -23.19
C TRP A 7 -5.38 -25.17 -22.03
N GLY A 8 -4.85 -25.73 -20.94
CA GLY A 8 -5.61 -26.14 -19.78
C GLY A 8 -6.34 -24.97 -19.14
N HIS A 9 -7.58 -25.25 -18.77
CA HIS A 9 -8.30 -24.52 -17.75
C HIS A 9 -7.47 -24.48 -16.45
N HIS A 10 -6.82 -23.36 -16.19
CA HIS A 10 -6.34 -23.01 -14.85
C HIS A 10 -7.14 -21.81 -14.33
N ASP A 11 -8.26 -22.18 -13.72
CA ASP A 11 -8.75 -21.73 -12.42
C ASP A 11 -9.00 -20.23 -12.17
N GLU A 12 -9.97 -19.69 -12.90
CA GLU A 12 -10.65 -18.42 -12.58
C GLU A 12 -11.40 -18.48 -11.21
N ALA A 13 -11.68 -19.69 -10.70
CA ALA A 13 -12.37 -19.89 -9.43
C ALA A 13 -11.43 -19.82 -8.21
N GLN A 14 -10.15 -20.16 -8.34
CA GLN A 14 -9.15 -19.98 -7.28
C GLN A 14 -8.83 -18.51 -7.04
N HIS A 15 -8.81 -17.69 -8.09
CA HIS A 15 -8.56 -16.25 -7.96
C HIS A 15 -9.70 -15.56 -7.16
N LEU A 16 -10.96 -15.89 -7.44
CA LEU A 16 -12.11 -15.36 -6.68
C LEU A 16 -12.20 -15.94 -5.25
N LYS A 17 -11.82 -17.20 -5.03
CA LYS A 17 -11.77 -17.81 -3.69
C LYS A 17 -10.70 -17.16 -2.80
N TYR A 18 -9.55 -16.78 -3.35
CA TYR A 18 -8.52 -16.07 -2.60
C TYR A 18 -9.03 -14.71 -2.07
N TYR A 19 -9.78 -13.97 -2.89
CA TYR A 19 -10.35 -12.67 -2.50
C TYR A 19 -11.53 -12.78 -1.53
N MET A 20 -12.34 -13.85 -1.59
CA MET A 20 -13.44 -14.06 -0.62
C MET A 20 -12.99 -14.60 0.73
N HIS A 21 -11.86 -15.29 0.82
CA HIS A 21 -11.36 -15.82 2.10
C HIS A 21 -10.71 -14.74 2.98
N LEU A 22 -10.12 -13.70 2.37
CA LEU A 22 -9.50 -12.59 3.09
C LEU A 22 -10.51 -11.60 3.72
N SER A 23 -11.77 -11.63 3.29
CA SER A 23 -12.84 -10.77 3.81
C SER A 23 -13.68 -11.40 4.94
N SER A 24 -13.43 -12.66 5.31
CA SER A 24 -14.33 -13.43 6.17
C SER A 24 -13.71 -14.07 7.42
N THR A 25 -12.42 -13.86 7.71
CA THR A 25 -11.81 -14.35 8.96
C THR A 25 -11.87 -13.32 10.09
N SER A 26 -12.96 -13.34 10.86
CA SER A 26 -12.96 -12.85 12.23
C SER A 26 -12.17 -13.83 13.10
N ALA A 27 -11.12 -13.36 13.77
CA ALA A 27 -10.31 -14.19 14.67
C ALA A 27 -11.16 -14.70 15.85
N PRO A 28 -11.07 -15.99 16.23
CA PRO A 28 -11.76 -16.50 17.41
C PRO A 28 -11.06 -16.03 18.70
N ILE A 29 -11.87 -15.53 19.64
CA ILE A 29 -11.44 -15.19 21.00
C ILE A 29 -11.11 -16.51 21.72
N ILE A 30 -9.83 -16.74 21.98
CA ILE A 30 -9.38 -17.87 22.80
C ILE A 30 -9.69 -17.55 24.27
N SER A 31 -10.75 -18.16 24.80
CA SER A 31 -11.03 -18.24 26.22
C SER A 31 -10.22 -19.37 26.82
N THR A 32 -9.20 -19.05 27.60
CA THR A 32 -8.49 -20.03 28.43
C THR A 32 -9.07 -20.00 29.84
N SER A 33 -9.86 -21.02 30.17
CA SER A 33 -10.25 -21.32 31.54
C SER A 33 -9.18 -22.21 32.16
N SER A 34 -8.54 -21.74 33.24
CA SER A 34 -7.66 -22.55 34.07
C SER A 34 -8.24 -22.60 35.48
N SER A 35 -8.71 -23.77 35.88
CA SER A 35 -9.22 -24.07 37.20
C SER A 35 -8.06 -24.13 38.19
N ILE A 36 -8.04 -23.24 39.19
CA ILE A 36 -7.12 -23.31 40.33
C ILE A 36 -7.94 -23.65 41.57
N THR A 37 -7.55 -24.76 42.19
CA THR A 37 -8.05 -25.31 43.45
C THR A 37 -7.82 -24.36 44.62
N SER A 38 -8.84 -24.22 45.45
CA SER A 38 -8.91 -23.38 46.64
C SER A 38 -8.20 -23.98 47.86
N SER A 39 -7.37 -23.19 48.52
CA SER A 39 -7.03 -23.36 49.93
C SER A 39 -7.10 -21.99 50.61
N ALA A 40 -8.06 -21.85 51.52
CA ALA A 40 -8.37 -20.61 52.23
C ALA A 40 -7.43 -20.41 53.44
N SER A 41 -6.92 -19.19 53.58
CA SER A 41 -6.46 -18.65 54.87
C SER A 41 -6.69 -17.14 54.86
N ALA A 42 -7.49 -16.68 55.81
CA ALA A 42 -7.94 -15.30 55.95
C ALA A 42 -6.85 -14.39 56.54
N SER A 43 -6.64 -13.23 55.90
CA SER A 43 -6.00 -12.07 56.52
C SER A 43 -6.36 -10.78 55.76
N SER A 44 -7.19 -9.95 56.39
CA SER A 44 -7.33 -8.47 56.32
C SER A 44 -7.54 -7.75 54.97
N PRO A 45 -8.39 -6.70 54.92
CA PRO A 45 -8.69 -5.98 53.69
C PRO A 45 -7.56 -5.00 53.33
N SER A 46 -6.68 -5.40 52.42
CA SER A 46 -5.79 -4.46 51.74
C SER A 46 -6.59 -3.67 50.71
N ALA A 47 -6.56 -2.35 50.84
CA ALA A 47 -7.20 -1.38 49.95
C ALA A 47 -7.08 -1.80 48.48
N SER A 48 -8.22 -1.84 47.77
CA SER A 48 -8.23 -1.97 46.33
C SER A 48 -7.56 -0.75 45.73
N SER A 49 -6.31 -0.89 45.30
CA SER A 49 -5.68 0.08 44.41
C SER A 49 -6.35 -0.04 43.04
N ALA A 50 -7.52 0.60 42.89
CA ALA A 50 -8.09 0.84 41.59
C ALA A 50 -7.04 1.60 40.79
N SER A 51 -6.59 1.03 39.67
CA SER A 51 -5.74 1.72 38.72
C SER A 51 -6.40 3.07 38.41
N PRO A 52 -5.64 4.19 38.39
CA PRO A 52 -6.21 5.49 38.08
C PRO A 52 -6.96 5.39 36.73
N PRO A 53 -8.14 6.00 36.62
CA PRO A 53 -8.90 5.98 35.38
C PRO A 53 -8.03 6.51 34.24
N LEU A 54 -8.06 5.82 33.10
CA LEU A 54 -7.34 6.24 31.90
C LEU A 54 -7.79 7.65 31.51
N ASP A 55 -6.87 8.60 31.61
CA ASP A 55 -7.07 9.98 31.15
C ASP A 55 -7.00 9.99 29.61
N LEU A 56 -8.18 9.86 28.99
CA LEU A 56 -8.33 9.84 27.53
C LEU A 56 -7.83 11.14 26.90
N GLU A 57 -8.05 12.29 27.55
CA GLU A 57 -7.64 13.59 27.03
C GLU A 57 -6.11 13.71 27.00
N ALA A 58 -5.44 13.26 28.06
CA ALA A 58 -3.98 13.22 28.09
C ALA A 58 -3.40 12.26 27.03
N ILE A 59 -4.05 11.11 26.79
CA ILE A 59 -3.64 10.14 25.76
C ILE A 59 -3.82 10.74 24.37
N GLU A 60 -4.97 11.34 24.07
CA GLU A 60 -5.25 11.99 22.78
C GLU A 60 -4.28 13.13 22.50
N LYS A 61 -3.99 13.96 23.50
CA LYS A 61 -2.98 15.02 23.41
C LYS A 61 -1.60 14.42 23.12
N ARG A 62 -1.21 13.37 23.85
CA ARG A 62 0.09 12.72 23.64
C ARG A 62 0.21 12.10 22.26
N ILE A 63 -0.83 11.43 21.77
CA ILE A 63 -0.87 10.88 20.41
C ILE A 63 -0.69 12.01 19.40
N SER A 64 -1.47 13.09 19.52
CA SER A 64 -1.37 14.26 18.62
C SER A 64 0.04 14.86 18.58
N GLU A 65 0.70 14.97 19.73
CA GLU A 65 2.09 15.45 19.82
C GLU A 65 3.09 14.49 19.15
N LEU A 66 2.91 13.17 19.30
CA LEU A 66 3.76 12.16 18.68
C LEU A 66 3.57 12.12 17.16
N GLU A 67 2.32 12.15 16.67
CA GLU A 67 2.00 12.25 15.26
C GLU A 67 2.63 13.51 14.65
N ALA A 68 2.48 14.66 15.30
CA ALA A 68 3.07 15.91 14.85
C ALA A 68 4.60 15.89 14.83
N LYS A 69 5.25 15.12 15.71
CA LYS A 69 6.71 14.92 15.68
C LYS A 69 7.14 13.99 14.54
N GLN A 70 6.40 12.92 14.29
CA GLN A 70 6.70 11.95 13.24
C GLN A 70 6.61 12.56 11.83
N LEU A 71 5.64 13.44 11.61
CA LEU A 71 5.39 14.07 10.30
C LEU A 71 6.26 15.30 10.02
N LYS A 72 7.07 15.76 10.98
CA LYS A 72 7.98 16.90 10.77
C LYS A 72 9.26 16.43 10.09
N SER A 73 9.59 17.07 8.97
CA SER A 73 10.88 16.85 8.31
C SER A 73 12.02 17.30 9.23
N PRO A 74 13.00 16.43 9.52
CA PRO A 74 14.17 16.81 10.31
C PRO A 74 15.10 17.78 9.56
N GLN A 75 14.90 17.96 8.25
CA GLN A 75 15.80 18.71 7.37
C GLN A 75 15.39 20.17 7.16
N THR A 76 14.27 20.59 7.75
CA THR A 76 13.82 21.99 7.82
C THR A 76 13.67 22.46 9.28
N PRO A 77 14.74 22.45 10.08
CA PRO A 77 14.70 22.96 11.44
C PRO A 77 14.56 24.49 11.40
N GLY A 78 13.34 25.03 11.49
CA GLY A 78 13.12 26.48 11.55
C GLY A 78 11.82 26.98 10.93
N ARG A 79 11.14 26.22 10.06
CA ARG A 79 9.77 26.56 9.67
C ARG A 79 8.83 26.18 10.80
N ARG A 80 8.24 27.17 11.45
CA ARG A 80 7.18 26.95 12.45
C ARG A 80 6.02 26.14 11.82
N GLY A 81 5.91 24.89 12.25
CA GLY A 81 4.63 24.34 12.70
C GLY A 81 3.76 23.54 11.72
N VAL A 82 4.01 23.54 10.41
CA VAL A 82 3.08 22.87 9.47
C VAL A 82 3.77 21.68 8.80
N ALA A 83 3.24 20.47 9.06
CA ALA A 83 3.62 19.27 8.31
C ALA A 83 3.36 19.52 6.82
N ASP A 84 4.24 19.03 5.96
CA ASP A 84 4.04 19.14 4.51
C ASP A 84 2.61 18.65 4.14
N PRO A 85 1.80 19.44 3.41
CA PRO A 85 0.40 19.13 3.17
C PRO A 85 0.22 17.78 2.44
N ASN A 86 1.19 17.38 1.61
CA ASN A 86 1.17 16.09 0.94
C ASN A 86 1.43 14.96 1.94
N VAL A 87 2.42 15.12 2.82
CA VAL A 87 2.69 14.16 3.91
C VAL A 87 1.47 14.00 4.81
N ARG A 88 0.82 15.11 5.17
CA ARG A 88 -0.40 15.06 5.97
C ARG A 88 -1.53 14.31 5.26
N ARG A 89 -1.71 14.55 3.95
CA ARG A 89 -2.72 13.85 3.14
C ARG A 89 -2.49 12.34 3.08
N VAL A 90 -1.23 11.90 2.94
CA VAL A 90 -0.90 10.46 3.01
C VAL A 90 -1.19 9.90 4.40
N TYR A 91 -0.81 10.64 5.44
CA TYR A 91 -1.04 10.22 6.83
C TYR A 91 -2.54 10.05 7.15
N ASP A 92 -3.34 11.02 6.77
CA ASP A 92 -4.79 10.98 6.97
C ASP A 92 -5.43 9.83 6.18
N ALA A 93 -4.95 9.53 4.96
CA ALA A 93 -5.39 8.37 4.18
C ALA A 93 -5.03 7.03 4.85
N VAL A 94 -3.82 6.89 5.38
CA VAL A 94 -3.39 5.70 6.15
C VAL A 94 -4.29 5.50 7.36
N LYS A 95 -4.60 6.58 8.09
CA LYS A 95 -5.49 6.56 9.26
C LYS A 95 -6.92 6.20 8.90
N SER A 96 -7.49 6.80 7.85
CA SER A 96 -8.85 6.50 7.39
C SER A 96 -9.00 5.06 6.93
N ASN A 97 -7.96 4.53 6.28
CA ASN A 97 -7.93 3.15 5.78
C ASN A 97 -7.61 2.12 6.87
N LYS A 98 -7.35 2.55 8.11
CA LYS A 98 -7.00 1.68 9.25
C LYS A 98 -5.75 0.83 9.00
N GLN A 99 -4.77 1.41 8.33
CA GLN A 99 -3.51 0.75 7.95
C GLN A 99 -2.47 0.90 9.07
N TYR A 100 -2.64 0.09 10.12
CA TYR A 100 -1.89 0.20 11.37
C TYR A 100 -0.47 -0.36 11.33
N SER A 101 -0.08 -1.07 10.27
CA SER A 101 1.31 -1.54 10.06
C SER A 101 2.24 -0.47 9.48
N SER A 102 1.76 0.77 9.33
CA SER A 102 2.51 1.86 8.71
C SER A 102 3.74 2.29 9.54
N VAL A 103 4.86 2.47 8.85
CA VAL A 103 6.14 2.95 9.41
C VAL A 103 6.64 4.10 8.56
N TRP A 104 6.90 5.24 9.20
CA TRP A 104 7.35 6.46 8.53
C TRP A 104 8.84 6.67 8.76
N LYS A 105 9.62 6.79 7.69
CA LYS A 105 11.08 6.94 7.75
C LYS A 105 11.55 8.12 6.91
N TRP A 106 12.08 9.14 7.58
CA TRP A 106 12.82 10.20 6.93
C TRP A 106 14.19 9.68 6.48
N VAL A 107 14.56 9.97 5.24
CA VAL A 107 15.86 9.61 4.65
C VAL A 107 16.67 10.87 4.33
N PRO A 108 18.01 10.81 4.25
CA PRO A 108 18.84 11.97 3.90
C PRO A 108 18.55 12.54 2.50
N LYS A 109 18.87 13.84 2.28
CA LYS A 109 18.63 14.54 0.98
C LYS A 109 19.32 13.89 -0.22
N ASP A 110 20.43 13.22 0.03
CA ASP A 110 21.21 12.52 -1.00
C ASP A 110 20.78 11.06 -1.20
N TYR A 111 19.69 10.62 -0.57
CA TYR A 111 19.18 9.25 -0.67
C TYR A 111 19.05 8.74 -2.11
N TYR A 112 18.53 9.56 -3.02
CA TYR A 112 18.37 9.18 -4.43
C TYR A 112 19.68 9.21 -5.24
N LYS A 113 20.78 9.72 -4.68
CA LYS A 113 22.13 9.64 -5.28
C LYS A 113 22.81 8.30 -5.00
N TRP A 114 22.32 7.53 -4.02
CA TRP A 114 22.88 6.23 -3.68
C TRP A 114 22.36 5.13 -4.59
N ASP A 115 23.04 3.99 -4.62
CA ASP A 115 22.54 2.77 -5.26
C ASP A 115 21.40 2.12 -4.45
N LEU A 116 20.74 1.11 -5.02
CA LEU A 116 19.61 0.43 -4.35
C LEU A 116 20.03 -0.29 -3.05
N PRO A 117 21.17 -1.03 -2.99
CA PRO A 117 21.60 -1.67 -1.75
C PRO A 117 21.77 -0.70 -0.58
N LYS A 118 22.43 0.45 -0.79
CA LYS A 118 22.62 1.45 0.27
C LYS A 118 21.30 2.09 0.69
N ARG A 119 20.38 2.34 -0.25
CA ARG A 119 19.01 2.80 0.05
C ARG A 119 18.25 1.79 0.91
N ALA A 120 18.34 0.50 0.59
CA ALA A 120 17.68 -0.57 1.33
C ALA A 120 18.25 -0.69 2.75
N SER A 121 19.57 -0.63 2.89
CA SER A 121 20.25 -0.62 4.19
C SER A 121 19.81 0.56 5.06
N GLN A 122 19.62 1.76 4.49
CA GLN A 122 19.13 2.94 5.23
C GLN A 122 17.73 2.73 5.83
N LEU A 123 16.90 1.87 5.21
CA LEU A 123 15.55 1.54 5.66
C LEU A 123 15.50 0.20 6.42
N ASN A 124 16.65 -0.46 6.64
CA ASN A 124 16.74 -1.81 7.21
C ASN A 124 15.88 -2.84 6.45
N CYS A 125 15.86 -2.76 5.12
CA CYS A 125 15.14 -3.70 4.26
C CYS A 125 16.06 -4.26 3.16
N THR A 126 15.51 -5.12 2.32
CA THR A 126 16.18 -5.64 1.12
C THR A 126 15.78 -4.82 -0.12
N VAL A 127 16.54 -4.94 -1.22
CA VAL A 127 16.24 -4.24 -2.48
C VAL A 127 14.85 -4.59 -3.04
N PRO A 128 14.39 -5.86 -3.04
CA PRO A 128 13.03 -6.21 -3.46
C PRO A 128 11.91 -5.53 -2.65
N GLN A 129 12.19 -5.08 -1.42
CA GLN A 129 11.22 -4.36 -0.58
C GLN A 129 11.18 -2.85 -0.86
N LEU A 130 12.05 -2.33 -1.73
CA LEU A 130 11.98 -0.95 -2.20
C LEU A 130 11.04 -0.87 -3.39
N CYS A 131 9.94 -0.14 -3.28
CA CYS A 131 8.95 0.04 -4.34
C CYS A 131 8.76 1.51 -4.73
N LYS A 132 8.29 1.73 -5.96
CA LYS A 132 7.94 3.05 -6.51
C LYS A 132 6.52 3.01 -7.07
N GLY A 133 5.82 4.12 -6.94
CA GLY A 133 4.57 4.38 -7.65
C GLY A 133 4.86 5.05 -8.99
N MET A 134 4.26 4.55 -10.07
CA MET A 134 4.33 5.13 -11.40
C MET A 134 2.93 5.28 -11.96
N LEU A 135 2.54 6.50 -12.34
CA LEU A 135 1.25 6.72 -12.98
C LEU A 135 1.33 6.26 -14.44
N MET A 136 0.53 5.28 -14.81
CA MET A 136 0.41 4.75 -16.16
C MET A 136 -0.88 5.27 -16.80
N GLU A 137 -0.80 5.70 -18.05
CA GLU A 137 -1.94 6.19 -18.83
C GLU A 137 -2.24 5.20 -19.97
N ASN A 138 -3.49 4.77 -20.08
CA ASN A 138 -4.00 4.12 -21.26
C ASN A 138 -4.30 5.17 -22.35
N LYS A 139 -3.41 5.29 -23.34
CA LYS A 139 -3.54 6.22 -24.48
C LYS A 139 -4.69 5.88 -25.42
N SER A 140 -5.15 4.63 -25.41
CA SER A 140 -6.26 4.15 -26.22
C SER A 140 -7.61 4.21 -25.50
N TRP A 141 -7.66 4.77 -24.27
CA TRP A 141 -8.85 4.80 -23.44
C TRP A 141 -9.98 5.65 -24.06
N LYS A 142 -11.20 5.09 -24.08
CA LYS A 142 -12.39 5.72 -24.67
C LYS A 142 -13.66 5.59 -23.83
N ASP A 143 -13.63 4.80 -22.76
CA ASP A 143 -14.84 4.35 -22.07
C ASP A 143 -14.81 4.64 -20.55
N THR A 144 -15.86 5.27 -20.04
CA THR A 144 -16.05 5.63 -18.63
C THR A 144 -16.97 4.68 -17.86
N SER A 145 -17.54 3.66 -18.52
CA SER A 145 -18.59 2.80 -17.94
C SER A 145 -18.15 2.02 -16.69
N SER A 146 -16.86 1.66 -16.62
CA SER A 146 -16.25 0.93 -15.50
C SER A 146 -15.00 1.65 -15.00
N PRO A 147 -15.14 2.76 -14.24
CA PRO A 147 -14.07 3.72 -14.02
C PRO A 147 -12.86 3.14 -13.27
N LYS A 148 -13.02 2.00 -12.57
CA LYS A 148 -11.91 1.32 -11.87
C LYS A 148 -11.32 0.11 -12.62
N LEU A 149 -12.16 -0.65 -13.32
CA LEU A 149 -11.73 -1.86 -14.07
C LEU A 149 -11.20 -1.53 -15.47
N ASN A 150 -11.53 -0.36 -16.01
CA ASN A 150 -11.00 0.18 -17.26
C ASN A 150 -10.77 1.70 -17.12
N ALA A 151 -9.90 2.08 -16.21
CA ALA A 151 -9.53 3.47 -15.98
C ALA A 151 -8.60 4.00 -17.06
N ARG A 152 -8.66 5.32 -17.33
CA ARG A 152 -7.63 5.97 -18.15
C ARG A 152 -6.26 5.93 -17.48
N PHE A 153 -6.25 6.09 -16.16
CA PHE A 153 -5.03 6.16 -15.36
C PHE A 153 -5.04 5.07 -14.29
N TYR A 154 -3.92 4.40 -14.13
CA TYR A 154 -3.65 3.48 -13.03
C TYR A 154 -2.36 3.90 -12.35
N LEU A 155 -2.35 3.93 -11.03
CA LEU A 155 -1.09 4.01 -10.31
C LEU A 155 -0.53 2.61 -10.12
N VAL A 156 0.62 2.35 -10.73
CA VAL A 156 1.30 1.06 -10.66
C VAL A 156 2.40 1.10 -9.60
N VAL A 157 2.32 0.20 -8.63
CA VAL A 157 3.34 -0.02 -7.59
C VAL A 157 4.18 -1.22 -8.01
N VAL A 158 5.47 -0.97 -8.21
CA VAL A 158 6.46 -1.96 -8.67
C VAL A 158 7.75 -1.81 -7.87
N GLN A 159 8.54 -2.87 -7.74
CA GLN A 159 9.84 -2.83 -7.07
C GLN A 159 10.83 -1.94 -7.86
N TYR A 160 11.78 -1.29 -7.17
CA TYR A 160 12.78 -0.43 -7.81
C TYR A 160 13.74 -1.22 -8.72
N CYS A 161 14.02 -2.47 -8.38
CA CYS A 161 14.84 -3.38 -9.18
C CYS A 161 14.12 -3.93 -10.42
N SER A 162 12.84 -3.62 -10.58
CA SER A 162 11.98 -4.19 -11.61
C SER A 162 11.49 -3.12 -12.58
N SER A 163 11.13 -3.55 -13.79
CA SER A 163 10.49 -2.70 -14.80
C SER A 163 9.07 -3.20 -15.08
N ILE A 164 8.20 -2.30 -15.54
CA ILE A 164 6.84 -2.65 -15.93
C ILE A 164 6.85 -3.20 -17.36
N ASP A 165 6.30 -4.39 -17.56
CA ASP A 165 5.98 -4.92 -18.88
C ASP A 165 4.62 -4.36 -19.32
N ALA A 166 4.66 -3.38 -20.22
CA ALA A 166 3.46 -2.72 -20.71
C ALA A 166 2.50 -3.68 -21.42
N LYS A 167 2.99 -4.73 -22.08
CA LYS A 167 2.15 -5.70 -22.78
C LYS A 167 1.46 -6.66 -21.82
N ARG A 168 2.16 -7.07 -20.75
CA ARG A 168 1.52 -7.78 -19.64
C ARG A 168 0.49 -6.89 -18.95
N LEU A 169 0.81 -5.63 -18.66
CA LEU A 169 -0.14 -4.68 -18.06
C LEU A 169 -1.41 -4.52 -18.92
N GLU A 170 -1.28 -4.34 -20.23
CA GLU A 170 -2.42 -4.30 -21.17
C GLU A 170 -3.28 -5.58 -21.07
N SER A 171 -2.63 -6.75 -21.08
CA SER A 171 -3.31 -8.04 -21.00
C SER A 171 -4.03 -8.22 -19.65
N GLU A 172 -3.33 -8.02 -18.54
CA GLU A 172 -3.85 -8.19 -17.18
C GLU A 172 -5.01 -7.21 -16.90
N VAL A 173 -4.88 -5.92 -17.23
CA VAL A 173 -5.97 -4.93 -17.04
C VAL A 173 -7.20 -5.31 -17.83
N ARG A 174 -7.04 -5.82 -19.06
CA ARG A 174 -8.16 -6.32 -19.87
C ARG A 174 -8.90 -7.47 -19.19
N THR A 175 -8.21 -8.29 -18.39
CA THR A 175 -8.87 -9.40 -17.66
C THR A 175 -9.72 -8.96 -16.47
N LEU A 176 -9.52 -7.72 -15.96
CA LEU A 176 -10.32 -7.15 -14.87
C LEU A 176 -11.79 -6.98 -15.24
N LEU A 177 -12.09 -6.76 -16.53
CA LEU A 177 -13.46 -6.75 -17.02
C LEU A 177 -13.97 -8.20 -17.22
N PRO A 178 -15.25 -8.48 -16.90
CA PRO A 178 -15.90 -9.74 -17.23
C PRO A 178 -15.80 -10.03 -18.73
N ALA A 179 -15.64 -11.31 -19.11
CA ALA A 179 -15.37 -11.70 -20.50
C ALA A 179 -16.31 -11.09 -21.55
N LYS A 180 -17.59 -10.89 -21.22
CA LYS A 180 -18.62 -10.30 -22.10
C LYS A 180 -18.46 -8.79 -22.31
N GLU A 181 -17.79 -8.10 -21.39
CA GLU A 181 -17.59 -6.64 -21.38
C GLU A 181 -16.15 -6.26 -21.79
N ARG A 182 -15.26 -7.25 -21.96
CA ARG A 182 -13.86 -7.00 -22.33
C ARG A 182 -13.77 -6.27 -23.67
N LEU A 183 -13.08 -5.13 -23.65
CA LEU A 183 -12.75 -4.39 -24.86
C LEU A 183 -11.68 -5.14 -25.69
N GLY A 184 -11.45 -4.65 -26.91
CA GLY A 184 -10.43 -5.21 -27.79
C GLY A 184 -9.02 -4.90 -27.26
N ALA A 185 -8.04 -5.73 -27.59
CA ALA A 185 -6.65 -5.50 -27.18
C ALA A 185 -6.11 -4.11 -27.59
N LYS A 186 -6.56 -3.60 -28.75
CA LYS A 186 -6.20 -2.26 -29.26
C LYS A 186 -6.68 -1.09 -28.39
N ASP A 187 -7.66 -1.33 -27.52
CA ASP A 187 -8.20 -0.33 -26.61
C ASP A 187 -7.36 -0.19 -25.32
N TYR A 188 -6.26 -0.94 -25.23
CA TYR A 188 -5.26 -0.86 -24.18
C TYR A 188 -3.90 -0.52 -24.79
N SER A 189 -3.34 0.62 -24.41
CA SER A 189 -2.00 1.05 -24.80
C SER A 189 -1.41 1.88 -23.68
N PHE A 190 -0.66 1.22 -22.78
CA PHE A 190 -0.16 1.84 -21.58
C PHE A 190 1.23 2.44 -21.77
N SER A 191 1.38 3.69 -21.34
CA SER A 191 2.68 4.36 -21.20
C SER A 191 2.74 5.13 -19.89
N VAL A 192 3.95 5.47 -19.43
CA VAL A 192 4.10 6.40 -18.29
C VAL A 192 3.37 7.71 -18.61
N ALA A 193 2.57 8.20 -17.67
CA ALA A 193 1.86 9.46 -17.81
C ALA A 193 2.85 10.64 -17.87
N LYS A 194 2.42 11.77 -18.42
CA LYS A 194 3.22 13.00 -18.37
C LYS A 194 3.39 13.44 -16.93
N GLU A 195 4.51 14.09 -16.62
CA GLU A 195 4.77 14.61 -15.27
C GLU A 195 3.67 15.59 -14.82
N SER A 196 3.16 16.45 -15.71
CA SER A 196 2.04 17.35 -15.41
C SER A 196 0.76 16.61 -15.00
N ASP A 197 0.47 15.49 -15.66
CA ASP A 197 -0.71 14.66 -15.37
C ASP A 197 -0.51 13.91 -14.06
N SER A 198 0.69 13.36 -13.84
CA SER A 198 1.07 12.74 -12.56
C SER A 198 0.94 13.72 -11.40
N ASP A 199 1.50 14.92 -11.53
CA ASP A 199 1.47 15.95 -10.48
C ASP A 199 0.05 16.40 -10.17
N SER A 200 -0.77 16.65 -11.19
CA SER A 200 -2.14 17.14 -11.01
C SER A 200 -3.10 16.08 -10.48
N LEU A 201 -2.98 14.83 -10.92
CA LEU A 201 -3.88 13.75 -10.52
C LEU A 201 -3.50 13.15 -9.16
N THR A 202 -2.20 12.96 -8.91
CA THR A 202 -1.71 12.37 -7.65
C THR A 202 -1.49 13.42 -6.57
N GLY A 203 -1.18 14.67 -6.95
CA GLY A 203 -0.80 15.73 -6.02
C GLY A 203 0.61 15.60 -5.46
N PHE A 204 1.44 14.72 -6.01
CA PHE A 204 2.83 14.51 -5.62
C PHE A 204 3.77 14.84 -6.77
N LYS A 205 4.96 15.34 -6.43
CA LYS A 205 6.03 15.60 -7.40
C LYS A 205 6.82 14.32 -7.68
N HIS A 206 7.71 14.40 -8.66
CA HIS A 206 8.68 13.34 -8.93
C HIS A 206 9.38 12.85 -7.65
N ASN A 207 9.54 11.53 -7.52
CA ASN A 207 10.12 10.85 -6.35
C ASN A 207 9.38 10.99 -5.00
N SER A 208 8.19 11.58 -4.97
CA SER A 208 7.34 11.63 -3.77
C SER A 208 5.97 10.98 -3.92
N VAL A 209 5.69 10.37 -5.09
CA VAL A 209 4.41 9.71 -5.39
C VAL A 209 4.13 8.58 -4.40
N SER A 210 2.97 8.69 -3.76
CA SER A 210 2.39 7.70 -2.84
C SER A 210 1.10 7.14 -3.46
N PRO A 211 0.81 5.84 -3.32
CA PRO A 211 -0.48 5.27 -3.68
C PRO A 211 -1.62 5.65 -2.74
N LEU A 212 -1.30 6.28 -1.62
CA LEU A 212 -2.27 6.75 -0.64
C LEU A 212 -2.29 8.28 -0.61
N GLY A 213 -3.47 8.85 -0.42
CA GLY A 213 -3.65 10.30 -0.33
C GLY A 213 -3.48 11.01 -1.67
N MET A 214 -3.85 10.38 -2.79
CA MET A 214 -3.91 11.05 -4.10
C MET A 214 -5.03 12.10 -4.14
N LEU A 215 -4.93 13.10 -5.03
CA LEU A 215 -5.98 14.11 -5.21
C LEU A 215 -7.21 13.56 -5.95
N THR A 216 -7.00 12.55 -6.78
CA THR A 216 -8.04 11.83 -7.51
C THR A 216 -8.11 10.37 -7.04
N ASP A 217 -9.30 9.78 -7.03
CA ASP A 217 -9.49 8.34 -6.76
C ASP A 217 -9.02 7.51 -7.98
N ILE A 218 -7.71 7.27 -8.04
CA ILE A 218 -7.05 6.49 -9.10
C ILE A 218 -6.90 5.04 -8.59
N PRO A 219 -7.33 4.03 -9.37
CA PRO A 219 -7.12 2.64 -8.99
C PRO A 219 -5.64 2.28 -8.93
N VAL A 220 -5.29 1.44 -7.96
CA VAL A 220 -3.90 1.03 -7.71
C VAL A 220 -3.70 -0.39 -8.22
N ILE A 221 -2.64 -0.61 -8.97
CA ILE A 221 -2.16 -1.94 -9.36
C ILE A 221 -0.86 -2.19 -8.60
N VAL A 222 -0.75 -3.34 -7.98
CA VAL A 222 0.45 -3.84 -7.30
C VAL A 222 0.99 -5.00 -8.10
N ASP A 223 2.28 -4.92 -8.43
CA ASP A 223 2.97 -6.03 -9.08
C ASP A 223 2.96 -7.27 -8.16
N ARG A 224 2.63 -8.43 -8.72
CA ARG A 224 2.50 -9.71 -8.00
C ARG A 224 3.77 -10.07 -7.24
N ALA A 225 4.95 -9.74 -7.75
CA ALA A 225 6.21 -9.97 -7.04
C ALA A 225 6.27 -9.30 -5.65
N ILE A 226 5.52 -8.21 -5.43
CA ILE A 226 5.43 -7.54 -4.12
C ILE A 226 4.57 -8.36 -3.14
N SER A 227 3.51 -9.03 -3.63
CA SER A 227 2.68 -9.87 -2.77
C SER A 227 3.36 -11.19 -2.38
N GLU A 228 4.40 -11.57 -3.12
CA GLU A 228 5.20 -12.79 -2.95
C GLU A 228 6.55 -12.55 -2.26
N LEU A 229 6.79 -11.35 -1.70
CA LEU A 229 8.00 -11.05 -0.94
C LEU A 229 8.18 -12.03 0.23
N GLU A 230 9.39 -12.59 0.35
CA GLU A 230 9.77 -13.47 1.48
C GLU A 230 9.48 -12.81 2.84
N ARG A 231 9.75 -11.50 2.93
CA ARG A 231 9.32 -10.65 4.03
C ARG A 231 8.20 -9.74 3.52
N PRO A 232 6.92 -9.98 3.86
CA PRO A 232 5.75 -9.30 3.28
C PRO A 232 5.57 -7.88 3.84
N PHE A 233 6.59 -7.05 3.67
CA PHE A 233 6.68 -5.65 4.08
C PHE A 233 7.50 -4.90 3.03
N PHE A 234 7.06 -3.71 2.62
CA PHE A 234 7.74 -2.93 1.59
C PHE A 234 7.68 -1.44 1.89
N TYR A 235 8.57 -0.67 1.26
CA TYR A 235 8.67 0.78 1.35
C TYR A 235 8.29 1.45 0.04
N MET A 236 7.59 2.57 0.13
CA MET A 236 7.15 3.40 -1.00
C MET A 236 7.25 4.90 -0.65
N GLY A 237 6.85 5.77 -1.58
CA GLY A 237 6.81 7.22 -1.34
C GLY A 237 5.82 7.58 -0.23
N GLY A 238 6.22 8.44 0.71
CA GLY A 238 5.40 8.91 1.83
C GLY A 238 4.79 10.30 1.62
N GLY A 239 4.67 10.76 0.38
CA GLY A 239 4.16 12.11 0.03
C GLY A 239 5.21 13.22 0.07
N HIS A 240 6.46 12.92 0.43
CA HIS A 240 7.61 13.82 0.32
C HIS A 240 8.83 13.05 -0.21
N VAL A 241 9.72 13.73 -0.93
CA VAL A 241 10.90 13.11 -1.57
C VAL A 241 11.79 12.39 -0.55
N ASP A 242 11.96 13.00 0.61
CA ASP A 242 12.75 12.49 1.73
C ASP A 242 11.96 11.66 2.76
N LEU A 243 10.70 11.32 2.50
CA LEU A 243 9.88 10.51 3.41
C LEU A 243 9.46 9.20 2.75
N LYS A 244 9.68 8.09 3.44
CA LYS A 244 9.26 6.75 3.02
C LYS A 244 8.17 6.23 3.94
N LEU A 245 7.14 5.66 3.31
CA LEU A 245 6.08 4.92 3.97
C LEU A 245 6.38 3.43 3.79
N GLY A 246 6.64 2.74 4.90
CA GLY A 246 6.71 1.29 4.95
C GLY A 246 5.41 0.70 5.48
N MET A 247 4.99 -0.46 4.99
CA MET A 247 3.86 -1.20 5.54
C MET A 247 3.88 -2.67 5.13
N SER A 248 3.12 -3.48 5.86
CA SER A 248 2.90 -4.86 5.46
C SER A 248 2.07 -4.92 4.17
N VAL A 249 2.36 -5.91 3.32
CA VAL A 249 1.62 -6.15 2.07
C VAL A 249 0.13 -6.33 2.36
N MET A 250 -0.19 -7.16 3.35
CA MET A 250 -1.58 -7.48 3.71
C MET A 250 -2.38 -6.25 4.13
N ASP A 251 -1.77 -5.35 4.89
CA ASP A 251 -2.44 -4.14 5.37
C ASP A 251 -2.59 -3.10 4.24
N PHE A 252 -1.62 -3.04 3.32
CA PHE A 252 -1.74 -2.21 2.12
C PHE A 252 -2.94 -2.63 1.26
N LEU A 253 -3.04 -3.93 0.96
CA LEU A 253 -4.07 -4.49 0.06
C LEU A 253 -5.50 -4.40 0.62
N LYS A 254 -5.68 -4.14 1.92
CA LYS A 254 -7.00 -3.87 2.51
C LYS A 254 -7.59 -2.52 2.08
N GLY A 255 -6.77 -1.58 1.60
CA GLY A 255 -7.22 -0.32 1.05
C GLY A 255 -7.94 -0.55 -0.29
N GLY A 256 -9.21 -0.14 -0.38
CA GLY A 256 -10.07 -0.44 -1.53
C GLY A 256 -9.52 0.03 -2.89
N ALA A 257 -9.88 -0.71 -3.94
CA ALA A 257 -9.45 -0.56 -5.34
C ALA A 257 -7.96 -0.85 -5.61
N THR A 258 -7.42 -1.86 -4.94
CA THR A 258 -6.08 -2.38 -5.20
C THR A 258 -6.16 -3.72 -5.93
N PHE A 259 -5.55 -3.81 -7.12
CA PHE A 259 -5.44 -5.04 -7.89
C PHE A 259 -4.02 -5.60 -7.75
N VAL A 260 -3.89 -6.93 -7.69
CA VAL A 260 -2.59 -7.61 -7.73
C VAL A 260 -2.47 -8.33 -9.06
N LEU A 261 -1.55 -7.89 -9.93
CA LEU A 261 -1.41 -8.35 -11.31
C LEU A 261 0.04 -8.72 -11.62
N ASP A 262 0.27 -9.67 -12.54
CA ASP A 262 1.63 -10.00 -13.00
C ASP A 262 2.07 -9.02 -14.10
N ILE A 263 2.81 -7.98 -13.71
CA ILE A 263 3.15 -6.86 -14.60
C ILE A 263 4.64 -6.50 -14.60
N GLY A 264 5.43 -7.10 -13.71
CA GLY A 264 6.87 -6.87 -13.61
C GLY A 264 7.71 -7.74 -14.56
N VAL A 265 8.85 -7.20 -14.98
CA VAL A 265 9.94 -7.94 -15.63
C VAL A 265 11.27 -7.64 -14.95
N GLY A 266 11.96 -8.72 -14.56
CA GLY A 266 13.23 -8.68 -13.80
C GLY A 266 13.01 -8.27 -12.35
N GLY A 267 13.38 -9.14 -11.40
CA GLY A 267 13.12 -8.89 -9.97
C GLY A 267 13.37 -10.11 -9.09
N LYS A 268 14.34 -10.97 -9.48
CA LYS A 268 14.82 -12.05 -8.62
C LYS A 268 15.91 -11.53 -7.70
#